data_AF-A0A9Q1H0J2-F1
#
_entry.id   AF-A0A9Q1H0J2-F1
#
_cell.length_a   1.000
_cell.length_b   1.000
_cell.length_c   1.000
_cell.angle_alpha   90.00
_cell.angle_beta   90.00
_cell.angle_gamma   90.00
#
_symmetry.space_group_name_H-M   'P 1'
#
loop_
_entity.id
_entity.type
_entity.pdbx_description
1 polymer ?
#
loop_
_entity_poly.entity_id
_entity_poly.type
_entity_poly.pdbx_seq_one_letter_code
_entity_poly.pdbx_strand_id
1 'polypeptide(L)'
;MPFNLDKFVASPSVEELDSLKKSEIVKVAKHYGIEFQPLMRKDEIKRYVLEYLVDESILPSTVLETAITVPTDNTFELKRLEIEMNKEIRLKEIEREMQIMQMQKEKEEREMQWKREKEEREMQREKEEREERERREEKAREHEFRLKQLEARKICPQISGG
;
A
#
# COMPACT_ATOMS: atom_id res chain seq x y z
N MET A 1 -12.83 -3.74 -46.71
CA MET A 1 -13.03 -3.38 -48.13
C MET A 1 -12.15 -2.17 -48.44
N PRO A 2 -11.52 -2.07 -49.62
CA PRO A 2 -10.76 -0.87 -49.97
C PRO A 2 -11.70 0.34 -50.08
N PHE A 3 -11.32 1.47 -49.48
CA PHE A 3 -12.03 2.74 -49.65
C PHE A 3 -12.12 3.11 -51.14
N ASN A 4 -13.30 3.49 -51.60
CA ASN A 4 -13.54 3.93 -52.95
C ASN A 4 -13.94 5.41 -52.93
N LEU A 5 -13.06 6.25 -53.48
CA LEU A 5 -13.21 7.70 -53.50
C LEU A 5 -14.46 8.14 -54.29
N ASP A 6 -14.74 7.51 -55.43
CA ASP A 6 -15.85 7.89 -56.30
C ASP A 6 -17.21 7.64 -55.63
N LYS A 7 -17.30 6.56 -54.83
CA LYS A 7 -18.50 6.26 -54.04
C LYS A 7 -18.73 7.27 -52.92
N PHE A 8 -17.66 7.66 -52.25
CA PHE A 8 -17.72 8.66 -51.18
C PHE A 8 -18.09 10.05 -51.71
N VAL A 9 -17.53 10.46 -52.86
CA VAL A 9 -17.89 11.75 -53.49
C VAL A 9 -19.34 11.76 -53.97
N ALA A 10 -19.88 10.61 -54.40
CA ALA A 10 -21.28 10.49 -54.82
C ALA A 10 -22.29 10.57 -53.65
N SER A 11 -21.91 10.12 -52.45
CA SER A 11 -22.74 10.22 -51.24
C SER A 11 -21.85 10.37 -50.00
N PRO A 12 -21.38 11.60 -49.72
CA PRO A 12 -20.46 11.83 -48.62
C PRO A 12 -21.20 11.68 -47.29
N SER A 13 -20.66 10.84 -46.40
CA SER A 13 -21.19 10.60 -45.06
C SER A 13 -20.12 10.87 -44.00
N VAL A 14 -20.55 11.46 -42.88
CA VAL A 14 -19.69 11.75 -41.73
C VAL A 14 -19.17 10.46 -41.11
N GLU A 15 -20.03 9.44 -40.98
CA GLU A 15 -19.66 8.15 -40.41
C GLU A 15 -18.61 7.44 -41.25
N GLU A 16 -18.71 7.57 -42.58
CA GLU A 16 -17.70 7.04 -43.49
C GLU A 16 -16.37 7.78 -43.32
N LEU A 17 -16.39 9.12 -43.27
CA LEU A 17 -15.19 9.95 -43.08
C LEU A 17 -14.48 9.67 -41.75
N ASP A 18 -15.22 9.40 -40.68
CA ASP A 18 -14.71 9.05 -39.35
C ASP A 18 -13.93 7.72 -39.38
N SER A 19 -14.44 6.77 -40.16
CA SER A 19 -13.86 5.43 -40.28
C SER A 19 -12.61 5.37 -41.18
N LEU A 20 -12.34 6.42 -41.99
CA LEU A 20 -11.23 6.42 -42.95
C LEU A 20 -9.85 6.46 -42.29
N LYS A 21 -8.86 5.87 -42.96
CA LYS A 21 -7.45 6.00 -42.58
C LYS A 21 -6.88 7.34 -43.05
N LYS A 22 -5.79 7.81 -42.42
CA LYS A 22 -5.12 9.07 -42.80
C LYS A 22 -4.78 9.13 -44.30
N SER A 23 -4.30 8.03 -44.88
CA SER A 23 -3.99 7.94 -46.32
C SER A 23 -5.21 8.10 -47.23
N GLU A 24 -6.40 7.75 -46.76
CA GLU A 24 -7.66 7.84 -47.51
C GLU A 24 -8.25 9.25 -47.37
N ILE A 25 -8.20 9.84 -46.18
CA ILE A 25 -8.59 11.24 -45.93
C ILE A 25 -7.72 12.19 -46.78
N VAL A 26 -6.42 11.91 -46.90
CA VAL A 26 -5.53 12.66 -47.79
C VAL A 26 -5.95 12.57 -49.26
N LYS A 27 -6.47 11.42 -49.72
CA LYS A 27 -6.98 11.29 -51.09
C LYS A 27 -8.24 12.13 -51.30
N VAL A 28 -9.13 12.14 -50.31
CA VAL A 28 -10.34 12.98 -50.32
C VAL A 28 -9.96 14.46 -50.36
N ALA A 29 -9.06 14.90 -49.47
CA ALA A 29 -8.57 16.27 -49.43
C ALA A 29 -7.97 16.72 -50.77
N LYS A 30 -7.14 15.86 -51.39
CA LYS A 30 -6.56 16.13 -52.72
C LYS A 30 -7.60 16.19 -53.83
N HIS A 31 -8.65 15.38 -53.79
CA HIS A 31 -9.71 15.38 -54.79
C HIS A 31 -10.47 16.71 -54.81
N TYR A 32 -10.75 17.26 -53.62
CA TYR A 32 -11.41 18.55 -53.46
C TYR A 32 -10.44 19.75 -53.55
N GLY A 33 -9.15 19.51 -53.80
CA GLY A 33 -8.15 20.58 -53.92
C GLY A 33 -7.81 21.30 -52.60
N ILE A 34 -8.08 20.66 -51.46
CA ILE A 34 -7.84 21.25 -50.13
C ILE A 34 -6.35 21.23 -49.84
N GLU A 35 -5.78 22.40 -49.56
CA GLU A 35 -4.38 22.53 -49.15
C GLU A 35 -4.22 22.15 -47.67
N PHE A 36 -3.28 21.26 -47.37
CA PHE A 36 -2.96 20.87 -45.99
C PHE A 36 -1.44 20.65 -45.85
N GLN A 37 -0.92 20.78 -44.63
CA GLN A 37 0.49 20.52 -44.36
C GLN A 37 0.75 19.01 -44.20
N PRO A 38 1.80 18.43 -44.82
CA PRO A 38 2.07 16.99 -44.78
C PRO A 38 2.24 16.40 -43.36
N LEU A 39 2.71 17.22 -42.41
CA LEU A 39 2.94 16.81 -41.02
C LEU A 39 1.67 16.82 -40.14
N MET A 40 0.55 17.35 -40.65
CA MET A 40 -0.70 17.43 -39.87
C MET A 40 -1.20 16.05 -39.42
N ARG A 41 -1.80 16.00 -38.24
CA ARG A 41 -2.42 14.80 -37.68
C ARG A 41 -3.68 14.43 -38.47
N LYS A 42 -4.10 13.17 -38.37
CA LYS A 42 -5.30 12.66 -39.06
C LYS A 42 -6.51 13.56 -38.79
N ASP A 43 -6.71 13.94 -37.53
CA ASP A 43 -7.88 14.69 -37.08
C ASP A 43 -7.86 16.15 -37.55
N GLU A 44 -6.67 16.74 -37.70
CA GLU A 44 -6.50 18.08 -38.27
C GLU A 44 -6.86 18.10 -39.76
N ILE A 45 -6.34 17.14 -40.54
CA ILE A 45 -6.67 17.03 -41.98
C ILE A 45 -8.16 16.73 -42.15
N LYS A 46 -8.72 15.86 -41.31
CA LYS A 46 -10.16 15.53 -41.30
C LYS A 46 -11.00 16.78 -41.05
N ARG A 47 -10.58 17.65 -40.12
CA ARG A 47 -11.27 18.90 -39.82
C ARG A 47 -11.31 19.83 -41.04
N TYR A 48 -10.19 20.03 -41.74
CA TYR A 48 -10.18 20.83 -42.97
C TYR A 48 -11.11 20.27 -44.05
N VAL A 49 -11.16 18.93 -44.19
CA VAL A 49 -12.08 18.27 -45.12
C VAL A 49 -13.54 18.48 -44.70
N LEU A 50 -13.85 18.37 -43.40
CA LEU A 50 -15.21 18.62 -42.89
C LEU A 50 -15.64 20.08 -43.06
N GLU A 51 -14.75 21.04 -42.78
CA GLU A 51 -15.03 22.47 -42.98
C GLU A 51 -15.35 22.76 -44.46
N TYR A 52 -14.53 22.26 -45.39
CA TYR A 52 -14.77 22.41 -46.83
C TYR A 52 -16.09 21.78 -47.29
N LEU A 53 -16.40 20.54 -46.85
CA LEU A 53 -17.64 19.86 -47.22
C LEU A 53 -18.90 20.56 -46.66
N VAL A 54 -18.78 21.25 -45.53
CA VAL A 54 -19.87 22.07 -45.00
C VAL A 54 -20.01 23.39 -45.74
N ASP A 55 -18.89 24.05 -46.07
CA ASP A 55 -18.87 25.31 -46.82
C ASP A 55 -19.47 25.15 -48.24
N GLU A 56 -19.18 24.03 -48.91
CA GLU A 56 -19.78 23.67 -50.21
C GLU A 56 -21.23 23.16 -50.08
N SER A 57 -21.83 23.20 -48.88
CA SER A 57 -23.19 22.72 -48.59
C SER A 57 -23.42 21.24 -48.94
N ILE A 58 -22.33 20.45 -48.96
CA ILE A 58 -22.37 19.01 -49.23
C ILE A 58 -22.80 18.26 -47.95
N LEU A 59 -22.39 18.75 -46.77
CA LEU A 59 -22.77 18.25 -45.46
C LEU A 59 -23.47 19.34 -44.63
N PRO A 60 -24.40 18.98 -43.72
CA PRO A 60 -25.04 19.96 -42.85
C PRO A 60 -24.07 20.51 -41.80
N SER A 61 -24.22 21.79 -41.45
CA SER A 61 -23.35 22.51 -40.50
C SER A 61 -23.35 21.95 -39.07
N THR A 62 -24.39 21.18 -38.70
CA THR A 62 -24.51 20.48 -37.41
C THR A 62 -23.39 19.46 -37.15
N VAL A 63 -22.69 19.04 -38.20
CA VAL A 63 -21.58 18.09 -38.15
C VAL A 63 -20.31 18.72 -37.55
N LEU A 64 -20.06 20.01 -37.79
CA LEU A 64 -18.90 20.69 -37.22
C LEU A 64 -19.04 20.87 -35.71
N GLU A 65 -20.25 21.14 -35.22
CA GLU A 65 -20.53 21.33 -33.79
C GLU A 65 -20.27 20.05 -32.98
N THR A 66 -20.54 18.88 -33.56
CA THR A 66 -20.31 17.59 -32.90
C THR A 66 -18.82 17.19 -32.91
N ALA A 67 -18.08 17.49 -33.97
CA ALA A 67 -16.67 17.15 -34.11
C ALA A 67 -15.72 17.93 -33.17
N ILE A 68 -16.12 19.10 -32.68
CA ILE A 68 -15.31 19.96 -31.79
C ILE A 68 -15.22 19.38 -30.35
N THR A 69 -16.08 18.45 -29.97
CA THR A 69 -16.24 18.02 -28.56
C THR A 69 -15.27 16.97 -28.05
N VAL A 70 -14.37 16.42 -28.89
CA VAL A 70 -13.42 15.38 -28.44
C VAL A 70 -11.99 15.94 -28.41
N PRO A 71 -11.55 16.55 -27.28
CA PRO A 71 -10.16 16.97 -27.13
C PRO A 71 -9.26 15.74 -27.03
N THR A 72 -8.35 15.59 -27.98
CA THR A 72 -7.41 14.48 -28.12
C THR A 72 -6.18 14.58 -27.19
N ASP A 73 -6.16 15.53 -26.25
CA ASP A 73 -5.02 15.80 -25.35
C ASP A 73 -5.17 15.28 -23.91
N ASN A 74 -6.30 14.64 -23.55
CA ASN A 74 -6.53 14.14 -22.19
C ASN A 74 -5.58 13.01 -21.76
N THR A 75 -4.80 12.43 -22.67
CA THR A 75 -3.90 11.30 -22.39
C THR A 75 -2.75 11.66 -21.45
N PHE A 76 -2.24 12.90 -21.49
CA PHE A 76 -1.18 13.35 -20.60
C PHE A 76 -1.70 13.65 -19.18
N GLU A 77 -2.88 14.25 -19.07
CA GLU A 77 -3.51 14.52 -17.78
C GLU A 77 -3.93 13.23 -17.07
N LEU A 78 -4.48 12.26 -17.82
CA LEU A 78 -4.79 10.92 -17.31
C LEU A 78 -3.53 10.23 -16.76
N LYS A 79 -2.44 10.22 -17.51
CA LYS A 79 -1.17 9.62 -17.05
C LYS A 79 -0.60 10.33 -15.82
N ARG A 80 -0.70 11.66 -15.77
CA ARG A 80 -0.24 12.44 -14.62
C ARG A 80 -1.06 12.11 -13.37
N LEU A 81 -2.38 12.03 -13.51
CA LEU A 81 -3.29 11.68 -12.42
C LEU A 81 -3.06 10.24 -11.93
N GLU A 82 -2.82 9.31 -12.85
CA GLU A 82 -2.49 7.92 -12.54
C GLU A 82 -1.17 7.78 -11.78
N ILE A 83 -0.15 8.56 -12.15
CA ILE A 83 1.13 8.62 -11.43
C ILE A 83 0.94 9.16 -10.01
N GLU A 84 0.13 10.22 -9.84
CA GLU A 84 -0.13 10.82 -8.52
C GLU A 84 -0.87 9.82 -7.61
N MET A 85 -1.90 9.16 -8.14
CA MET A 85 -2.66 8.13 -7.42
C MET A 85 -1.76 6.96 -7.01
N ASN A 86 -0.89 6.49 -7.90
CA ASN A 86 0.05 5.40 -7.60
C ASN A 86 1.07 5.77 -6.51
N LYS A 87 1.55 7.03 -6.49
CA LYS A 87 2.40 7.51 -5.40
C LYS A 87 1.67 7.49 -4.07
N GLU A 88 0.43 7.96 -4.04
CA GLU A 88 -0.34 8.03 -2.80
C GLU A 88 -0.66 6.63 -2.25
N ILE A 89 -1.03 5.69 -3.12
CA ILE A 89 -1.23 4.28 -2.74
C ILE A 89 0.04 3.73 -2.09
N ARG A 90 1.20 3.94 -2.72
CA ARG A 90 2.47 3.43 -2.24
C ARG A 90 2.90 4.03 -0.91
N LEU A 91 2.63 5.32 -0.68
CA LEU A 91 2.88 5.97 0.62
C LEU A 91 2.00 5.36 1.71
N LYS A 92 0.71 5.12 1.43
CA LYS A 92 -0.21 4.50 2.39
C LYS A 92 0.17 3.04 2.69
N GLU A 93 0.72 2.31 1.73
CA GLU A 93 1.25 0.96 1.94
C GLU A 93 2.44 0.98 2.90
N ILE A 94 3.42 1.85 2.67
CA ILE A 94 4.58 2.01 3.55
C ILE A 94 4.16 2.38 4.97
N GLU A 95 3.19 3.29 5.13
CA GLU A 95 2.68 3.69 6.44
C GLU A 95 2.02 2.51 7.18
N ARG A 96 1.21 1.71 6.49
CA ARG A 96 0.60 0.50 7.08
C ARG A 96 1.64 -0.53 7.48
N GLU A 97 2.65 -0.78 6.63
CA GLU A 97 3.74 -1.70 6.95
C GLU A 97 4.50 -1.25 8.19
N MET A 98 4.78 0.05 8.31
CA MET A 98 5.44 0.63 9.47
C MET A 98 4.60 0.48 10.75
N GLN A 99 3.28 0.71 10.68
CA GLN A 99 2.37 0.50 11.80
C GLN A 99 2.33 -0.97 12.24
N ILE A 100 2.25 -1.90 11.29
CA ILE A 100 2.28 -3.34 11.59
C ILE A 100 3.59 -3.71 12.29
N MET A 101 4.73 -3.24 11.77
CA MET A 101 6.04 -3.50 12.36
C MET A 101 6.16 -2.94 13.78
N GLN A 102 5.63 -1.73 14.03
CA GLN A 102 5.60 -1.15 15.37
C GLN A 102 4.75 -1.97 16.33
N MET A 103 3.56 -2.40 15.91
CA MET A 103 2.70 -3.26 16.73
C MET A 103 3.34 -4.61 17.03
N GLN A 104 4.09 -5.18 16.09
CA GLN A 104 4.82 -6.44 16.31
C GLN A 104 5.95 -6.25 17.33
N LYS A 105 6.77 -5.21 17.19
CA LYS A 105 7.82 -4.89 18.17
C LYS A 105 7.25 -4.67 19.56
N GLU A 106 6.17 -3.91 19.68
CA GLU A 106 5.53 -3.65 20.97
C GLU A 106 5.00 -4.94 21.62
N LYS A 107 4.43 -5.86 20.82
CA LYS A 107 4.01 -7.17 21.32
C LYS A 107 5.19 -8.02 21.78
N GLU A 108 6.25 -8.11 20.98
CA GLU A 108 7.47 -8.84 21.32
C GLU A 108 8.13 -8.27 22.59
N GLU A 109 8.20 -6.95 22.73
CA GLU A 109 8.71 -6.29 23.93
C GLU A 109 7.87 -6.61 25.16
N ARG A 110 6.53 -6.57 25.06
CA ARG A 110 5.63 -6.96 26.15
C ARG A 110 5.79 -8.43 26.52
N GLU A 111 5.90 -9.33 25.55
CA GLU A 111 6.12 -10.75 25.81
C GLU A 111 7.47 -11.00 26.50
N MET A 112 8.52 -10.32 26.05
CA MET A 112 9.84 -10.38 26.66
C MET A 112 9.84 -9.83 28.09
N GLN A 113 9.15 -8.71 28.34
CA GLN A 113 8.98 -8.16 29.69
C GLN A 113 8.22 -9.12 30.59
N TRP A 114 7.09 -9.65 30.13
CA TRP A 114 6.29 -10.62 30.88
C TRP A 114 7.11 -11.85 31.25
N LYS A 115 7.92 -12.37 30.31
CA LYS A 115 8.77 -13.53 30.55
C LYS A 115 9.83 -13.24 31.61
N ARG A 116 10.51 -12.08 31.53
CA ARG A 116 11.49 -11.65 32.53
C ARG A 116 10.86 -11.49 33.91
N GLU A 117 9.71 -10.82 34.00
CA GLU A 117 9.01 -10.63 35.28
C GLU A 117 8.58 -11.98 35.89
N LYS A 118 8.13 -12.91 35.05
CA LYS A 118 7.77 -14.26 35.49
C LYS A 118 8.98 -15.01 36.04
N GLU A 119 10.10 -15.01 35.32
CA GLU A 119 11.35 -15.65 35.75
C GLU A 119 11.90 -15.02 37.04
N GLU A 120 11.85 -13.69 37.16
CA GLU A 120 12.27 -12.98 38.37
C GLU A 120 11.40 -13.33 39.58
N ARG A 121 10.07 -13.39 39.40
CA ARG A 121 9.15 -13.84 40.44
C ARG A 121 9.36 -15.30 40.85
N GLU A 122 9.81 -16.15 39.93
CA GLU A 122 10.11 -17.56 40.22
C GLU A 122 11.42 -17.67 41.01
N MET A 123 12.47 -16.99 40.57
CA MET A 123 13.74 -16.92 41.32
C MET A 123 13.55 -16.33 42.73
N GLN A 124 12.71 -15.31 42.88
CA GLN A 124 12.43 -14.72 44.19
C GLN A 124 11.73 -15.72 45.13
N ARG A 125 10.76 -16.49 44.63
CA ARG A 125 10.10 -17.54 45.43
C ARG A 125 11.08 -18.64 45.82
N GLU A 126 11.92 -19.08 44.90
CA GLU A 126 12.92 -20.12 45.18
C GLU A 126 13.92 -19.65 46.24
N LYS A 127 14.35 -18.38 46.16
CA LYS A 127 15.23 -17.76 47.16
C LYS A 127 14.55 -17.68 48.53
N GLU A 128 13.30 -17.24 48.59
CA GLU A 128 12.53 -17.18 49.83
C GLU A 128 12.33 -18.56 50.47
N GLU A 129 12.02 -19.59 49.67
CA GLU A 129 11.88 -20.96 50.16
C GLU A 129 13.21 -21.50 50.71
N ARG A 130 14.32 -21.21 50.03
CA ARG A 130 15.66 -21.59 50.48
C ARG A 130 16.02 -20.91 51.80
N GLU A 131 15.80 -19.60 51.91
CA GLU A 131 16.03 -18.85 53.15
C GLU A 131 15.11 -19.31 54.30
N GLU A 132 13.87 -19.71 54.01
CA GLU A 132 12.99 -20.31 55.01
C GLU A 132 13.50 -21.68 55.47
N ARG A 133 13.98 -22.52 54.56
CA ARG A 133 14.55 -23.83 54.88
C ARG A 133 15.78 -23.68 55.78
N GLU A 134 16.70 -22.77 55.43
CA GLU A 134 17.89 -22.48 56.23
C GLU A 134 17.52 -21.97 57.63
N ARG A 135 16.53 -21.07 57.75
CA ARG A 135 16.03 -20.61 59.07
C ARG A 135 15.39 -21.72 59.90
N ARG A 136 14.67 -22.66 59.27
CA ARG A 136 14.08 -23.81 59.97
C ARG A 136 15.17 -24.76 60.47
N GLU A 137 16.20 -25.03 59.66
CA GLU A 137 17.34 -25.85 60.03
C GLU A 137 18.18 -25.21 61.14
N GLU A 138 18.39 -23.89 61.11
CA GLU A 138 19.08 -23.16 62.18
C GLU A 138 18.31 -23.25 63.50
N LYS A 139 17.00 -22.98 63.50
CA LYS A 139 16.15 -23.13 64.70
C LYS A 139 16.15 -24.55 65.23
N ALA A 140 16.14 -25.56 64.35
CA ALA A 140 16.21 -26.96 64.75
C ALA A 140 17.56 -27.29 65.43
N ARG A 141 18.67 -26.80 64.87
CA ARG A 141 20.02 -26.96 65.47
C ARG A 141 20.13 -26.26 66.81
N GLU A 142 19.61 -25.05 66.95
CA GLU A 142 19.60 -24.32 68.22
C GLU A 142 18.77 -25.06 69.28
N HIS A 143 17.59 -25.55 68.90
CA HIS A 143 16.73 -26.33 69.77
C HIS A 143 17.41 -27.65 70.22
N GLU A 144 18.04 -28.37 69.29
CA GLU A 144 18.80 -29.59 69.59
C GLU A 144 19.96 -29.31 70.55
N PHE A 145 20.73 -28.24 70.30
CA PHE A 145 21.83 -27.84 71.18
C PHE A 145 21.34 -27.51 72.59
N ARG A 146 20.22 -26.79 72.71
CA ARG A 146 19.60 -26.45 74.00
C ARG A 146 19.12 -27.70 74.75
N LEU A 147 18.56 -28.69 74.06
CA LEU A 147 18.19 -29.97 74.67
C LEU A 147 19.42 -30.71 75.22
N LYS A 148 20.49 -30.81 74.42
CA LYS A 148 21.77 -31.43 74.84
C LYS A 148 22.36 -30.76 76.09
N GLN A 149 22.31 -29.43 76.19
CA GLN A 149 22.75 -28.70 77.38
C GLN A 149 21.92 -29.04 78.63
N LEU A 150 20.59 -29.16 78.48
CA LEU A 150 19.71 -29.54 79.57
C LEU A 150 19.94 -30.99 80.01
N GLU A 151 20.17 -31.91 79.07
CA GLU A 151 20.53 -33.30 79.36
C GLU A 151 21.89 -33.40 80.08
N ALA A 152 22.91 -32.71 79.60
CA ALA A 152 24.22 -32.67 80.25
C ALA A 152 24.12 -32.12 81.69
N ARG A 153 23.30 -31.09 81.92
CA ARG A 153 23.04 -30.53 83.25
C ARG A 153 22.29 -31.49 84.18
N LYS A 154 21.42 -32.37 83.65
CA LYS A 154 20.76 -33.43 84.43
C LYS A 154 21.70 -34.59 84.79
N ILE A 155 22.72 -34.85 83.98
CA ILE A 155 23.68 -35.95 84.16
C ILE A 155 24.83 -35.57 85.13
N CYS A 156 25.05 -34.28 85.39
CA CYS A 156 25.92 -33.81 86.49
C CYS A 156 25.11 -33.34 87.70
N PRO A 157 24.58 -34.24 88.55
CA PRO A 157 24.18 -33.85 89.90
C PRO A 157 25.43 -33.46 90.68
N GLN A 158 25.31 -32.38 91.43
CA GLN A 158 26.36 -31.72 92.20
C GLN A 158 27.34 -32.68 92.88
N ILE A 159 28.60 -32.69 92.42
CA ILE A 159 29.77 -32.98 93.24
C ILE A 159 30.30 -31.63 93.73
N SER A 160 29.60 -30.98 94.66
CA SER A 160 30.18 -29.95 95.52
C SER A 160 29.12 -29.44 96.49
N GLY A 161 29.29 -29.81 97.76
CA GLY A 161 28.46 -29.38 98.88
C GLY A 161 28.78 -30.26 100.09
N GLY A 162 30.05 -30.25 100.50
CA GLY A 162 30.49 -30.77 101.79
C GLY A 162 30.19 -29.79 102.92
#